data_AF-J4DQ92-F1
#
_entry.id   AF-J4DQ92-F1
#
_cell.length_a   1.000
_cell.length_b   1.000
_cell.length_c   1.000
_cell.angle_alpha   90.00
_cell.angle_beta   90.00
_cell.angle_gamma   90.00
#
_symmetry.space_group_name_H-M   'P 1'
#
loop_
_entity.id
_entity.type
_entity.pdbx_description
1 polymer ?
#
loop_
_entity_poly.entity_id
_entity_poly.type
_entity_poly.pdbx_seq_one_letter_code
_entity_poly.pdbx_strand_id
1 'polypeptide(L)'
;MSEDPVDVDSLNLEDEFEEFDLHESFLYYNNLCFDGFLDRVTVSWSKRLTLSAGVCVYKREGYCEIKISESILKYRTTRECKETLLHEMIHAYLFLNSLSFNRGHGKEFIWHMNRINQITGLNVTVFHEFHDEVDYLRKHIWRCNGPCRLRPPYFGYIKRSRDLAPGPRDFWWERHRSSCDGEFIKIAGNSSITTRKRETRNKKIHNNTIEKYLTSTATAPRDGAERPPDDSEGSSVRPIVIKDKEQSQ
;
A
#
# COMPACT_ATOMS: atom_id res chain seq x y z
N MET A 1 29.64 -50.86 8.59
CA MET A 1 28.36 -50.15 8.36
C MET A 1 28.56 -48.76 8.94
N SER A 2 29.07 -47.86 8.12
CA SER A 2 29.24 -46.44 8.45
C SER A 2 27.92 -45.76 8.11
N GLU A 3 27.27 -45.19 9.12
CA GLU A 3 26.10 -44.35 8.94
C GLU A 3 26.57 -42.99 8.44
N ASP A 4 26.18 -42.63 7.21
CA ASP A 4 26.42 -41.29 6.68
C ASP A 4 25.51 -40.31 7.42
N PRO A 5 26.03 -39.18 7.91
CA PRO A 5 25.19 -38.14 8.50
C PRO A 5 24.38 -37.48 7.38
N VAL A 6 23.05 -37.56 7.51
CA VAL A 6 22.13 -36.82 6.65
C VAL A 6 22.38 -35.33 6.90
N ASP A 7 22.91 -34.66 5.88
CA ASP A 7 23.12 -33.22 5.88
C ASP A 7 21.76 -32.52 5.82
N VAL A 8 21.26 -32.10 6.99
CA VAL A 8 20.00 -31.37 7.17
C VAL A 8 20.12 -29.91 6.69
N ASP A 9 21.31 -29.44 6.32
CA ASP A 9 21.58 -28.05 5.90
C ASP A 9 21.34 -27.82 4.39
N SER A 10 21.03 -28.88 3.64
CA SER A 10 20.76 -28.82 2.19
C SER A 10 19.32 -28.44 1.82
N LEU A 11 18.47 -28.07 2.79
CA LEU A 11 17.11 -27.60 2.54
C LEU A 11 17.04 -26.09 2.83
N ASN A 12 16.95 -25.29 1.76
CA ASN A 12 16.63 -23.84 1.74
C ASN A 12 17.80 -22.84 1.65
N LEU A 13 18.91 -23.19 0.99
CA LEU A 13 19.89 -22.18 0.54
C LEU A 13 19.51 -21.54 -0.81
N GLU A 14 18.49 -22.02 -1.51
CA GLU A 14 18.01 -21.42 -2.77
C GLU A 14 17.05 -20.24 -2.57
N ASP A 15 16.65 -19.92 -1.33
CA ASP A 15 15.92 -18.69 -1.00
C ASP A 15 16.88 -17.48 -0.85
N GLU A 16 18.10 -17.63 -1.37
CA GLU A 16 19.11 -16.58 -1.52
C GLU A 16 18.63 -15.53 -2.53
N PHE A 17 18.10 -14.43 -1.99
CA PHE A 17 18.02 -13.13 -2.67
C PHE A 17 17.11 -13.05 -3.90
N GLU A 18 15.97 -13.73 -3.93
CA GLU A 18 14.95 -13.44 -4.95
C GLU A 18 14.43 -12.01 -4.75
N GLU A 19 14.93 -11.05 -5.55
CA GLU A 19 14.49 -9.66 -5.51
C GLU A 19 13.04 -9.57 -6.00
N PHE A 20 12.15 -9.04 -5.16
CA PHE A 20 10.75 -8.87 -5.53
C PHE A 20 10.56 -7.63 -6.41
N ASP A 21 10.43 -7.84 -7.73
CA ASP A 21 9.97 -6.80 -8.65
C ASP A 21 8.43 -6.80 -8.72
N LEU A 22 7.84 -5.67 -8.32
CA LEU A 22 6.38 -5.49 -8.26
C LEU A 22 5.72 -5.53 -9.65
N HIS A 23 6.35 -4.91 -10.66
CA HIS A 23 5.77 -4.81 -12.00
C HIS A 23 5.89 -6.13 -12.75
N GLU A 24 7.04 -6.80 -12.67
CA GLU A 24 7.24 -8.13 -13.27
C GLU A 24 6.32 -9.16 -12.62
N SER A 25 6.24 -9.17 -11.28
CA SER A 25 5.32 -10.05 -10.57
C SER A 25 3.86 -9.81 -10.95
N PHE A 26 3.46 -8.55 -11.11
CA PHE A 26 2.10 -8.20 -11.54
C PHE A 26 1.80 -8.74 -12.95
N LEU A 27 2.70 -8.52 -13.91
CA LEU A 27 2.52 -9.01 -15.28
C LEU A 27 2.47 -10.54 -15.32
N TYR A 28 3.37 -11.20 -14.59
CA TYR A 28 3.41 -12.65 -14.47
C TYR A 28 2.08 -13.21 -13.94
N TYR A 29 1.61 -12.72 -12.79
CA TYR A 29 0.37 -13.20 -12.19
C TYR A 29 -0.88 -12.78 -12.97
N ASN A 30 -0.87 -11.65 -13.67
CA ASN A 30 -1.98 -11.27 -14.54
C ASN A 30 -2.20 -12.34 -15.61
N ASN A 31 -1.12 -12.75 -16.27
CA ASN A 31 -1.18 -13.79 -17.30
C ASN A 31 -1.51 -15.17 -16.70
N LEU A 32 -0.84 -15.56 -15.61
CA LEU A 32 -1.00 -16.89 -15.01
C LEU A 32 -2.35 -17.10 -14.35
N CYS A 33 -2.85 -16.09 -13.62
CA CYS A 33 -3.99 -16.26 -12.72
C CYS A 33 -5.27 -15.57 -13.24
N PHE A 34 -5.16 -14.61 -14.14
CA PHE A 34 -6.28 -13.77 -14.57
C PHE A 34 -6.41 -13.68 -16.10
N ASP A 35 -5.73 -14.56 -16.85
CA ASP A 35 -5.80 -14.64 -18.31
C ASP A 35 -5.52 -13.30 -19.02
N GLY A 36 -4.68 -12.46 -18.42
CA GLY A 36 -4.33 -11.13 -18.94
C GLY A 36 -5.40 -10.04 -18.69
N PHE A 37 -6.51 -10.36 -18.01
CA PHE A 37 -7.67 -9.48 -17.83
C PHE A 37 -7.38 -8.17 -17.06
N LEU A 38 -6.30 -8.09 -16.28
CA LEU A 38 -5.99 -6.92 -15.46
C LEU A 38 -5.17 -5.84 -16.20
N ASP A 39 -5.34 -5.71 -17.52
CA ASP A 39 -4.69 -4.68 -18.35
C ASP A 39 -4.99 -3.24 -17.89
N ARG A 40 -6.18 -3.01 -17.33
CA ARG A 40 -6.64 -1.74 -16.74
C ARG A 40 -6.27 -1.60 -15.26
N VAL A 41 -5.20 -2.22 -14.81
CA VAL A 41 -4.72 -2.10 -13.43
C VAL A 41 -3.32 -1.52 -13.40
N THR A 42 -3.14 -0.48 -12.59
CA THR A 42 -1.82 0.10 -12.32
C THR A 42 -1.34 -0.36 -10.95
N VAL A 43 -0.09 -0.80 -10.85
CA VAL A 43 0.56 -1.17 -9.58
C VAL A 43 1.65 -0.15 -9.20
N SER A 44 1.82 0.15 -7.92
CA SER A 44 2.89 1.02 -7.43
C SER A 44 3.25 0.76 -5.96
N TRP A 45 4.49 1.10 -5.60
CA TRP A 45 4.91 1.15 -4.20
C TRP A 45 4.43 2.44 -3.50
N SER A 46 4.10 2.33 -2.22
CA SER A 46 3.66 3.45 -1.39
C SER A 46 4.41 3.50 -0.06
N LYS A 47 5.15 4.61 0.14
CA LYS A 47 5.75 5.01 1.43
C LYS A 47 4.73 5.53 2.44
N ARG A 48 3.49 5.75 2.00
CA ARG A 48 2.44 6.45 2.75
C ARG A 48 1.35 5.51 3.25
N LEU A 49 1.31 4.28 2.76
CA LEU A 49 0.38 3.24 3.17
C LEU A 49 0.95 2.51 4.39
N THR A 50 0.35 2.71 5.56
CA THR A 50 0.90 2.20 6.84
C THR A 50 -0.17 1.52 7.71
N LEU A 51 -1.37 1.30 7.17
CA LEU A 51 -2.48 0.66 7.88
C LEU A 51 -2.80 -0.75 7.35
N SER A 52 -2.29 -1.06 6.15
CA SER A 52 -2.40 -2.35 5.47
C SER A 52 -1.19 -2.52 4.55
N ALA A 53 -0.84 -3.76 4.23
CA ALA A 53 0.28 -4.05 3.33
C ALA A 53 -0.06 -3.80 1.85
N GLY A 54 -1.34 -3.90 1.49
CA GLY A 54 -1.86 -3.61 0.15
C GLY A 54 -3.13 -2.78 0.20
N VAL A 55 -3.46 -2.14 -0.91
CA VAL A 55 -4.77 -1.52 -1.13
C VAL A 55 -5.10 -1.44 -2.61
N CYS A 56 -6.27 -1.94 -3.00
CA CYS A 56 -6.82 -1.79 -4.35
C CYS A 56 -7.93 -0.74 -4.38
N VAL A 57 -7.89 0.20 -5.33
CA VAL A 57 -8.88 1.27 -5.46
C VAL A 57 -9.44 1.29 -6.87
N TYR A 58 -10.74 1.04 -7.01
CA TYR A 58 -11.45 1.31 -8.26
C TYR A 58 -11.60 2.82 -8.49
N LYS A 59 -11.27 3.27 -9.70
CA LYS A 59 -11.30 4.67 -10.14
C LYS A 59 -12.50 4.92 -11.04
N ARG A 60 -13.00 6.15 -11.03
CA ARG A 60 -14.22 6.51 -11.79
C ARG A 60 -14.01 6.39 -13.30
N GLU A 61 -12.76 6.49 -13.72
CA GLU A 61 -12.27 6.35 -15.09
C GLU A 61 -12.25 4.88 -15.56
N GLY A 62 -12.72 3.92 -14.74
CA GLY A 62 -12.92 2.53 -15.16
C GLY A 62 -11.67 1.64 -15.06
N TYR A 63 -10.73 2.00 -14.19
CA TYR A 63 -9.49 1.27 -13.95
C TYR A 63 -9.24 1.08 -12.45
N CYS A 64 -8.36 0.14 -12.07
CA CYS A 64 -7.97 -0.07 -10.66
C CYS A 64 -6.54 0.41 -10.40
N GLU A 65 -6.32 0.98 -9.22
CA GLU A 65 -4.99 1.32 -8.72
C GLU A 65 -4.67 0.44 -7.50
N ILE A 66 -3.67 -0.42 -7.63
CA ILE A 66 -3.10 -1.21 -6.53
C ILE A 66 -1.88 -0.48 -5.98
N LYS A 67 -1.84 -0.29 -4.66
CA LYS A 67 -0.67 0.22 -3.95
C LYS A 67 -0.19 -0.79 -2.93
N ILE A 68 1.10 -1.08 -2.96
CA ILE A 68 1.76 -1.97 -2.01
C ILE A 68 2.58 -1.13 -1.03
N SER A 69 2.52 -1.45 0.26
CA SER A 69 3.20 -0.71 1.32
C SER A 69 4.68 -1.05 1.34
N GLU A 70 5.52 -0.06 1.03
CA GLU A 70 6.95 -0.19 1.24
C GLU A 70 7.25 -0.31 2.74
N SER A 71 6.56 0.45 3.59
CA SER A 71 6.87 0.50 5.04
C SER A 71 6.52 -0.79 5.78
N ILE A 72 5.56 -1.57 5.30
CA ILE A 72 5.17 -2.85 5.91
C ILE A 72 5.94 -4.03 5.31
N LEU A 73 6.17 -4.03 3.99
CA LEU A 73 6.75 -5.20 3.31
C LEU A 73 8.26 -5.13 3.09
N LYS A 74 8.93 -4.00 3.35
CA LYS A 74 10.39 -3.83 3.11
C LYS A 74 11.29 -4.88 3.77
N TYR A 75 10.85 -5.48 4.86
CA TYR A 75 11.60 -6.53 5.59
C TYR A 75 10.88 -7.87 5.60
N ARG A 76 9.86 -8.04 4.76
CA ARG A 76 9.11 -9.27 4.60
C ARG A 76 9.70 -10.11 3.47
N THR A 77 9.36 -11.39 3.47
CA THR A 77 9.83 -12.32 2.45
C THR A 77 9.24 -12.00 1.09
N THR A 78 9.93 -12.40 0.02
CA THR A 78 9.42 -12.28 -1.35
C THR A 78 8.09 -13.02 -1.52
N ARG A 79 7.92 -14.15 -0.83
CA ARG A 79 6.66 -14.89 -0.73
C ARG A 79 5.51 -14.01 -0.21
N GLU A 80 5.68 -13.34 0.93
CA GLU A 80 4.64 -12.49 1.51
C GLU A 80 4.31 -11.27 0.62
N CYS A 81 5.31 -10.77 -0.12
CA CYS A 81 5.09 -9.71 -1.11
C CYS A 81 4.21 -10.19 -2.28
N LYS A 82 4.49 -11.39 -2.82
CA LYS A 82 3.69 -12.04 -3.87
C LYS A 82 2.27 -12.34 -3.39
N GLU A 83 2.11 -12.88 -2.19
CA GLU A 83 0.80 -13.16 -1.58
C GLU A 83 -0.03 -11.88 -1.36
N THR A 84 0.61 -10.80 -0.89
CA THR A 84 -0.05 -9.50 -0.74
C THR A 84 -0.47 -8.91 -2.08
N LEU A 85 0.38 -9.00 -3.11
CA LEU A 85 0.04 -8.53 -4.45
C LEU A 85 -1.17 -9.28 -5.03
N LEU A 86 -1.15 -10.61 -4.96
CA LEU A 86 -2.25 -11.44 -5.45
C LEU A 86 -3.57 -11.15 -4.74
N HIS A 87 -3.54 -10.88 -3.43
CA HIS A 87 -4.73 -10.45 -2.70
C HIS A 87 -5.37 -9.19 -3.32
N GLU A 88 -4.56 -8.16 -3.60
CA GLU A 88 -5.05 -6.93 -4.20
C GLU A 88 -5.47 -7.10 -5.67
N MET A 89 -4.84 -8.03 -6.40
CA MET A 89 -5.23 -8.40 -7.77
C MET A 89 -6.60 -9.08 -7.81
N ILE A 90 -6.94 -9.91 -6.82
CA ILE A 90 -8.29 -10.49 -6.70
C ILE A 90 -9.33 -9.37 -6.52
N HIS A 91 -9.07 -8.39 -5.64
CA HIS A 91 -9.97 -7.24 -5.51
C HIS A 91 -10.12 -6.49 -6.83
N ALA A 92 -9.02 -6.24 -7.54
CA ALA A 92 -9.05 -5.56 -8.83
C ALA A 92 -9.91 -6.31 -9.85
N TYR A 93 -9.75 -7.63 -9.94
CA TYR A 93 -10.54 -8.50 -10.82
C TYR A 93 -12.04 -8.41 -10.50
N LEU A 94 -12.40 -8.48 -9.22
CA LEU A 94 -13.80 -8.42 -8.79
C LEU A 94 -14.42 -7.05 -9.05
N PHE A 95 -13.67 -5.96 -8.85
CA PHE A 95 -14.14 -4.60 -9.14
C PHE A 95 -14.37 -4.39 -10.65
N LEU A 96 -13.43 -4.83 -11.48
CA LEU A 96 -13.53 -4.67 -12.94
C LEU A 96 -14.67 -5.51 -13.54
N ASN A 97 -14.96 -6.69 -12.98
CA ASN A 97 -16.10 -7.53 -13.39
C ASN A 97 -17.43 -7.14 -12.73
N SER A 98 -17.46 -6.08 -11.90
CA SER A 98 -18.66 -5.69 -11.13
C SER A 98 -19.24 -6.83 -10.26
N LEU A 99 -18.37 -7.75 -9.81
CA LEU A 99 -18.74 -8.90 -8.97
C LEU A 99 -18.73 -8.54 -7.48
N SER A 100 -18.05 -7.45 -7.12
CA SER A 100 -18.10 -6.85 -5.80
C SER A 100 -17.96 -5.33 -5.91
N PHE A 101 -18.69 -4.60 -5.07
CA PHE A 101 -18.57 -3.15 -4.94
C PHE A 101 -17.96 -2.73 -3.59
N ASN A 102 -17.65 -3.70 -2.73
CA ASN A 102 -16.99 -3.46 -1.46
C ASN A 102 -15.66 -4.23 -1.38
N ARG A 103 -14.77 -3.80 -0.48
CA ARG A 103 -13.44 -4.40 -0.27
C ARG A 103 -13.48 -5.63 0.65
N GLY A 104 -14.65 -6.23 0.82
CA GLY A 104 -14.83 -7.41 1.66
C GLY A 104 -14.45 -8.69 0.92
N HIS A 105 -14.28 -9.76 1.69
CA HIS A 105 -13.84 -11.07 1.20
C HIS A 105 -15.01 -12.04 1.11
N GLY A 106 -16.00 -11.71 0.28
CA GLY A 106 -17.17 -12.56 0.05
C GLY A 106 -16.84 -13.87 -0.69
N LYS A 107 -17.88 -14.66 -1.00
CA LYS A 107 -17.74 -15.96 -1.69
C LYS A 107 -16.88 -15.91 -2.96
N GLU A 108 -17.01 -14.86 -3.78
CA GLU A 108 -16.25 -14.71 -5.02
C GLU A 108 -14.76 -14.48 -4.74
N PHE A 109 -14.43 -13.67 -3.73
CA PHE A 109 -13.05 -13.47 -3.29
C PHE A 109 -12.44 -14.79 -2.82
N ILE A 110 -13.15 -15.50 -1.93
CA ILE A 110 -12.68 -16.77 -1.36
C ILE A 110 -12.47 -17.81 -2.46
N TRP A 111 -13.36 -17.85 -3.45
CA TRP A 111 -13.23 -18.76 -4.59
C TRP A 111 -11.95 -18.47 -5.40
N HIS A 112 -11.72 -17.20 -5.80
CA HIS A 112 -10.52 -16.83 -6.53
C HIS A 112 -9.25 -17.02 -5.71
N MET A 113 -9.28 -16.73 -4.41
CA MET A 113 -8.18 -16.97 -3.47
C MET A 113 -7.78 -18.44 -3.46
N ASN A 114 -8.74 -19.35 -3.23
CA ASN A 114 -8.46 -20.79 -3.22
C ASN A 114 -7.93 -21.30 -4.56
N ARG A 115 -8.53 -20.85 -5.68
CA ARG A 115 -8.06 -21.20 -7.03
C ARG A 115 -6.62 -20.74 -7.26
N ILE A 116 -6.28 -19.51 -6.87
CA ILE A 116 -4.93 -18.95 -7.05
C ILE A 116 -3.92 -19.68 -6.17
N ASN A 117 -4.27 -20.01 -4.93
CA ASN A 117 -3.40 -20.79 -4.05
C ASN A 117 -3.08 -22.17 -4.65
N GLN A 118 -4.08 -22.83 -5.26
CA GLN A 118 -3.87 -24.10 -5.96
C GLN A 118 -2.95 -23.98 -7.19
N ILE A 119 -3.07 -22.89 -7.96
CA ILE A 119 -2.25 -22.66 -9.17
C ILE A 119 -0.80 -22.33 -8.80
N THR A 120 -0.60 -21.51 -7.76
CA THR A 120 0.71 -20.89 -7.47
C THR A 120 1.48 -21.58 -6.35
N GLY A 121 0.83 -22.40 -5.52
CA GLY A 121 1.40 -22.94 -4.29
C GLY A 121 1.61 -21.90 -3.18
N LEU A 122 1.17 -20.66 -3.39
CA LEU A 122 1.19 -19.59 -2.39
C LEU A 122 0.00 -19.71 -1.44
N ASN A 123 0.05 -18.94 -0.34
CA ASN A 123 -0.99 -18.94 0.68
C ASN A 123 -1.64 -17.55 0.83
N VAL A 124 -2.36 -17.11 -0.20
CA VAL A 124 -3.18 -15.90 -0.10
C VAL A 124 -4.31 -16.15 0.88
N THR A 125 -4.50 -15.23 1.83
CA THR A 125 -5.54 -15.31 2.88
C THR A 125 -6.45 -14.08 2.85
N VAL A 126 -7.59 -14.15 3.55
CA VAL A 126 -8.54 -13.03 3.69
C VAL A 126 -8.07 -11.96 4.70
N PHE A 127 -7.17 -12.33 5.61
CA PHE A 127 -6.62 -11.44 6.62
C PHE A 127 -5.15 -11.14 6.35
N HIS A 128 -4.72 -9.93 6.61
CA HIS A 128 -3.31 -9.57 6.52
C HIS A 128 -2.68 -9.64 7.91
N GLU A 129 -1.69 -10.52 8.12
CA GLU A 129 -0.99 -10.70 9.41
C GLU A 129 0.16 -9.68 9.58
N PHE A 130 -0.14 -8.38 9.49
CA PHE A 130 0.85 -7.29 9.65
C PHE A 130 0.54 -6.38 10.84
N HIS A 131 -0.10 -6.92 11.88
CA HIS A 131 -0.51 -6.16 13.05
C HIS A 131 0.68 -5.53 13.78
N ASP A 132 1.77 -6.29 13.92
CA ASP A 132 2.98 -5.83 14.60
C ASP A 132 3.70 -4.73 13.84
N GLU A 133 3.81 -4.81 12.51
CA GLU A 133 4.38 -3.74 11.68
C GLU A 133 3.54 -2.48 11.74
N VAL A 134 2.21 -2.64 11.61
CA VAL A 134 1.29 -1.51 11.68
C VAL A 134 1.40 -0.83 13.04
N ASP A 135 1.50 -1.59 14.14
CA ASP A 135 1.66 -1.05 15.48
C ASP A 135 3.04 -0.45 15.72
N TYR A 136 4.10 -1.05 15.17
CA TYR A 136 5.46 -0.49 15.18
C TYR A 136 5.52 0.86 14.46
N LEU A 137 4.84 0.98 13.32
CA LEU A 137 4.78 2.23 12.56
C LEU A 137 4.01 3.32 13.31
N ARG A 138 3.05 2.97 14.19
CA ARG A 138 2.19 3.91 14.96
C ARG A 138 2.90 4.55 16.17
N LYS A 139 4.05 5.18 15.90
CA LYS A 139 4.93 5.81 16.91
C LYS A 139 4.42 7.14 17.49
N HIS A 140 3.47 7.80 16.83
CA HIS A 140 2.92 9.06 17.33
C HIS A 140 1.69 8.78 18.17
N ILE A 141 1.76 9.12 19.46
CA ILE A 141 0.73 8.77 20.42
C ILE A 141 0.19 10.04 21.05
N TRP A 142 -1.13 10.18 21.05
CA TRP A 142 -1.86 11.20 21.77
C TRP A 142 -2.78 10.54 22.79
N ARG A 143 -3.05 11.28 23.87
CA ARG A 143 -4.10 10.91 24.83
C ARG A 143 -4.99 12.12 25.08
N CYS A 144 -6.30 11.91 24.97
CA CYS A 144 -7.29 12.90 25.35
C CYS A 144 -7.19 13.21 26.84
N ASN A 145 -7.36 14.47 27.23
CA ASN A 145 -7.43 14.89 28.63
C ASN A 145 -8.86 14.84 29.23
N GLY A 146 -9.89 14.62 28.39
CA GLY A 146 -11.29 14.59 28.79
C GLY A 146 -11.80 13.24 29.32
N PRO A 147 -13.12 13.10 29.54
CA PRO A 147 -13.74 11.92 30.17
C PRO A 147 -13.61 10.62 29.35
N CYS A 148 -13.25 10.66 28.06
CA CYS A 148 -13.02 9.44 27.28
C CYS A 148 -11.80 8.63 27.75
N ARG A 149 -10.96 9.18 28.63
CA ARG A 149 -9.86 8.45 29.29
C ARG A 149 -10.32 7.22 30.07
N LEU A 150 -11.56 7.24 30.56
CA LEU A 150 -12.14 6.15 31.36
C LEU A 150 -13.10 5.28 30.54
N ARG A 151 -13.33 5.62 29.26
CA ARG A 151 -14.29 4.91 28.41
C ARG A 151 -13.58 3.87 27.53
N PRO A 152 -13.99 2.59 27.59
CA PRO A 152 -13.52 1.60 26.64
C PRO A 152 -14.01 1.93 25.22
N PRO A 153 -13.35 1.38 24.18
CA PRO A 153 -12.16 0.52 24.26
C PRO A 153 -10.83 1.30 24.25
N TYR A 154 -10.87 2.60 23.92
CA TYR A 154 -9.64 3.36 23.60
C TYR A 154 -9.01 4.07 24.79
N PHE A 155 -9.76 4.31 25.88
CA PHE A 155 -9.27 4.99 27.09
C PHE A 155 -8.54 6.32 26.80
N GLY A 156 -9.06 7.04 25.81
CA GLY A 156 -8.56 8.32 25.32
C GLY A 156 -7.29 8.25 24.45
N TYR A 157 -6.74 7.07 24.16
CA TYR A 157 -5.53 6.95 23.34
C TYR A 157 -5.84 6.96 21.85
N ILE A 158 -4.97 7.64 21.09
CA ILE A 158 -4.90 7.55 19.63
C ILE A 158 -3.43 7.34 19.26
N LYS A 159 -3.17 6.31 18.45
CA LYS A 159 -1.84 6.03 17.90
C LYS A 159 -1.88 6.21 16.37
N ARG A 160 -0.90 6.90 15.80
CA ARG A 160 -0.79 7.13 14.35
C ARG A 160 0.65 6.95 13.87
N SER A 161 0.77 6.58 12.60
CA SER A 161 2.06 6.49 11.91
C SER A 161 2.61 7.84 11.48
N ARG A 162 1.73 8.83 11.33
CA ARG A 162 2.08 10.21 10.96
C ARG A 162 1.93 11.12 12.15
N ASP A 163 2.79 12.13 12.20
CA ASP A 163 2.70 13.21 13.17
C ASP A 163 1.56 14.18 12.81
N LEU A 164 0.33 13.71 12.96
CA LEU A 164 -0.87 14.47 12.69
C LEU A 164 -1.78 14.36 13.90
N ALA A 165 -1.95 15.47 14.62
CA ALA A 165 -2.84 15.51 15.77
C ALA A 165 -4.28 15.13 15.37
N PRO A 166 -5.04 14.47 16.26
CA PRO A 166 -6.46 14.28 16.08
C PRO A 166 -7.20 15.61 15.88
N GLY A 167 -8.16 15.65 14.95
CA GLY A 167 -8.87 16.88 14.63
C GLY A 167 -10.03 16.72 13.65
N PRO A 168 -10.60 17.83 13.16
CA PRO A 168 -11.85 17.84 12.36
C PRO A 168 -11.86 17.00 11.07
N ARG A 169 -10.69 16.58 10.59
CA ARG A 169 -10.58 15.70 9.42
C ARG A 169 -10.88 14.23 9.74
N ASP A 170 -10.90 13.88 11.03
CA ASP A 170 -11.25 12.54 11.48
C ASP A 170 -12.77 12.36 11.47
N PHE A 171 -13.27 11.29 10.86
CA PHE A 171 -14.70 11.02 10.74
C PHE A 171 -15.41 10.90 12.10
N TRP A 172 -14.68 10.56 13.17
CA TRP A 172 -15.19 10.43 14.53
C TRP A 172 -15.05 11.72 15.35
N TRP A 173 -14.43 12.77 14.81
CA TRP A 173 -14.10 13.99 15.56
C TRP A 173 -15.34 14.67 16.14
N GLU A 174 -16.39 14.85 15.35
CA GLU A 174 -17.62 15.51 15.80
C GLU A 174 -18.33 14.73 16.92
N ARG A 175 -18.29 13.40 16.83
CA ARG A 175 -18.78 12.52 17.91
C ARG A 175 -17.93 12.64 19.18
N HIS A 176 -16.61 12.74 19.04
CA HIS A 176 -15.73 12.95 20.18
C HIS A 176 -15.99 14.33 20.82
N ARG A 177 -16.11 15.38 20.01
CA ARG A 177 -16.41 16.74 20.46
C ARG A 177 -17.70 16.78 21.28
N SER A 178 -18.80 16.28 20.71
CA SER A 178 -20.11 16.26 21.39
C SER A 178 -20.17 15.41 22.67
N SER A 179 -19.44 14.29 22.74
CA SER A 179 -19.54 13.34 23.87
C SER A 179 -18.38 13.40 24.87
N CYS A 180 -17.37 14.22 24.63
CA CYS A 180 -16.15 14.31 25.44
C CYS A 180 -15.65 15.74 25.53
N ASP A 181 -15.51 16.39 24.38
CA ASP A 181 -14.95 17.74 24.21
C ASP A 181 -13.54 17.97 24.78
N GLY A 182 -12.82 16.88 25.09
CA GLY A 182 -11.44 16.95 25.56
C GLY A 182 -10.43 17.23 24.43
N GLU A 183 -9.23 17.66 24.82
CA GLU A 183 -8.11 17.92 23.92
C GLU A 183 -7.14 16.72 23.89
N PHE A 184 -6.63 16.40 22.71
CA PHE A 184 -5.64 15.34 22.52
C PHE A 184 -4.22 15.87 22.70
N ILE A 185 -3.58 15.50 23.81
CA ILE A 185 -2.21 15.87 24.15
C ILE A 185 -1.25 14.81 23.62
N LYS A 186 -0.19 15.22 22.91
CA LYS A 186 0.84 14.31 22.41
C LYS A 186 1.70 13.80 23.57
N ILE A 187 1.87 12.49 23.66
CA ILE A 187 2.61 11.83 24.75
C ILE A 187 3.80 10.99 24.26
N ALA A 188 3.89 10.66 22.98
CA ALA A 188 5.07 10.03 22.38
C ALA A 188 5.24 10.41 20.89
N GLY A 189 6.47 10.28 20.40
CA GLY A 189 6.82 10.59 19.00
C GLY A 189 7.39 12.00 18.79
N ASN A 190 8.05 12.58 19.81
CA ASN A 190 8.89 13.76 19.64
C ASN A 190 10.23 13.33 19.05
N SER A 191 10.63 13.93 17.93
CA SER A 191 11.85 13.64 17.19
C SER A 191 13.11 14.23 17.81
N SER A 192 13.22 14.31 19.13
CA SER A 192 14.49 14.58 19.80
C SER A 192 15.21 13.26 20.06
N ILE A 193 15.66 12.60 18.99
CA ILE A 193 16.85 11.76 19.10
C ILE A 193 17.98 12.75 19.39
N THR A 194 18.27 12.95 20.66
CA THR A 194 19.54 13.53 21.09
C THR A 194 20.64 12.75 20.39
N THR A 195 21.48 13.46 19.65
CA THR A 195 22.71 13.00 18.99
C THR A 195 23.64 12.35 20.02
N ARG A 196 23.34 11.11 20.43
CA ARG A 196 24.33 10.25 21.07
C ARG A 196 25.19 9.72 19.93
N LYS A 197 26.44 10.20 19.88
CA LYS A 197 27.52 9.72 19.01
C LYS A 197 27.37 8.22 18.79
N ARG A 198 27.06 7.84 17.55
CA ARG A 198 27.04 6.44 17.15
C ARG A 198 28.49 6.03 16.98
N GLU A 199 29.02 5.26 17.93
CA GLU A 199 30.29 4.55 17.74
C GLU A 199 30.17 3.70 16.47
N THR A 200 31.12 3.89 15.57
CA THR A 200 31.25 3.17 14.32
C THR A 200 31.56 1.70 14.59
N ARG A 201 30.53 0.86 14.67
CA ARG A 201 30.65 -0.57 14.37
C ARG A 201 30.35 -0.76 12.89
N ASN A 202 31.39 -1.16 12.15
CA ASN A 202 31.30 -1.63 10.76
C ASN A 202 30.23 -2.73 10.65
N LYS A 203 29.02 -2.34 10.26
CA LYS A 203 28.03 -3.24 9.68
C LYS A 203 28.03 -2.94 8.19
N LYS A 204 28.36 -3.94 7.38
CA LYS A 204 28.29 -3.85 5.92
C LYS A 204 26.88 -3.35 5.55
N ILE A 205 26.84 -2.14 5.00
CA ILE A 205 25.63 -1.53 4.46
C ILE A 205 25.27 -2.36 3.23
N HIS A 206 24.08 -2.97 3.24
CA HIS A 206 23.55 -3.69 2.09
C HIS A 206 23.02 -2.65 1.10
N ASN A 207 23.56 -2.63 -0.13
CA ASN A 207 23.30 -1.60 -1.14
C ASN A 207 21.95 -1.80 -1.86
N ASN A 208 20.88 -2.11 -1.13
CA ASN A 208 19.51 -2.14 -1.68
C ASN A 208 18.83 -0.78 -1.47
N THR A 209 19.47 0.26 -1.99
CA THR A 209 18.86 1.59 -2.04
C THR A 209 18.42 1.86 -3.48
N ILE A 210 17.15 2.23 -3.64
CA ILE A 210 16.50 2.78 -4.85
C ILE A 210 17.22 4.04 -5.40
N GLU A 211 18.40 4.39 -4.89
CA GLU A 211 19.27 5.46 -5.36
C GLU A 211 19.52 5.41 -6.87
N LYS A 212 19.55 4.20 -7.49
CA LYS A 212 19.69 4.07 -8.96
C LYS A 212 18.51 4.65 -9.74
N TYR A 213 17.35 4.83 -9.11
CA TYR A 213 16.13 5.40 -9.72
C TYR A 213 15.87 6.85 -9.28
N LEU A 214 16.73 7.45 -8.45
CA LEU A 214 16.58 8.84 -7.97
C LEU A 214 17.44 9.86 -8.74
N THR A 215 18.34 9.42 -9.63
CA THR A 215 19.19 10.32 -10.45
C THR A 215 18.61 10.52 -11.85
N SER A 216 17.44 11.16 -11.94
CA SER A 216 16.96 11.81 -13.18
C SER A 216 15.90 12.86 -12.86
N THR A 217 16.24 13.82 -12.00
CA THR A 217 15.66 15.18 -11.99
C THR A 217 16.64 16.14 -11.31
N ALA A 218 17.83 16.29 -11.88
CA ALA A 218 18.68 17.44 -11.58
C ALA A 218 18.19 18.62 -12.44
N THR A 219 17.54 19.56 -11.78
CA THR A 219 17.19 20.88 -12.30
C THR A 219 18.42 21.58 -12.87
N ALA A 220 18.39 21.87 -14.17
CA ALA A 220 19.29 22.85 -14.77
C ALA A 220 18.89 24.28 -14.31
N PRO A 221 19.84 25.22 -14.13
CA PRO A 221 19.54 26.61 -13.79
C PRO A 221 18.75 27.27 -14.92
N ARG A 222 17.68 28.01 -14.57
CA ARG A 222 16.98 28.90 -15.49
C ARG A 222 17.73 30.23 -15.51
N ASP A 223 18.43 30.50 -16.61
CA ASP A 223 18.81 31.86 -17.00
C ASP A 223 17.98 32.30 -18.21
N GLY A 224 17.39 33.49 -18.07
CA GLY A 224 16.88 34.42 -19.08
C GLY A 224 16.26 33.89 -20.38
N ALA A 225 14.93 33.97 -20.48
CA ALA A 225 14.26 34.17 -21.76
C ALA A 225 12.99 35.00 -21.57
N GLU A 226 12.90 36.08 -22.34
CA GLU A 226 11.83 37.07 -22.37
C GLU A 226 10.48 36.48 -22.80
N ARG A 227 9.41 37.15 -22.36
CA ARG A 227 8.01 36.80 -22.58
C ARG A 227 7.54 37.33 -23.94
N PRO A 228 7.06 36.51 -24.88
CA PRO A 228 6.34 37.01 -26.04
C PRO A 228 4.85 37.23 -25.72
N PRO A 229 4.16 38.08 -26.51
CA PRO A 229 2.88 38.67 -26.13
C PRO A 229 1.69 37.72 -26.32
N ASP A 230 0.65 38.11 -25.60
CA ASP A 230 -0.70 37.55 -25.54
C ASP A 230 -1.46 37.87 -26.84
N ASP A 231 -1.81 36.84 -27.62
CA ASP A 231 -2.77 36.95 -28.72
C ASP A 231 -3.86 35.89 -28.54
N SER A 232 -5.01 36.40 -28.10
CA SER A 232 -6.31 35.76 -28.14
C SER A 232 -6.78 35.54 -29.58
N GLU A 233 -7.17 34.33 -29.95
CA GLU A 233 -8.35 34.11 -30.81
C GLU A 233 -8.80 32.64 -30.76
N GLY A 234 -10.12 32.46 -30.70
CA GLY A 234 -10.77 31.22 -30.31
C GLY A 234 -10.82 30.13 -31.39
N SER A 235 -11.09 28.90 -30.94
CA SER A 235 -11.68 27.90 -31.80
C SER A 235 -12.63 26.99 -31.01
N SER A 236 -13.86 26.97 -31.50
CA SER A 236 -15.03 26.25 -31.02
C SER A 236 -14.87 24.75 -31.29
N VAL A 237 -14.97 23.91 -30.26
CA VAL A 237 -15.17 22.46 -30.45
C VAL A 237 -16.56 22.09 -29.94
N ARG A 238 -17.38 21.61 -30.87
CA ARG A 238 -18.78 21.22 -30.71
C ARG A 238 -18.91 19.88 -29.96
N PRO A 239 -20.00 19.65 -29.21
CA PRO A 239 -20.24 18.40 -28.51
C PRO A 239 -20.58 17.24 -29.48
N ILE A 240 -19.99 16.07 -29.22
CA ILE A 240 -20.25 14.82 -29.93
C ILE A 240 -21.55 14.21 -29.40
N VAL A 241 -22.51 14.02 -30.30
CA VAL A 241 -23.79 13.33 -30.08
C VAL A 241 -23.57 11.82 -30.24
N ILE A 242 -23.80 11.04 -29.18
CA ILE A 242 -23.85 9.58 -29.25
C ILE A 242 -25.26 9.20 -29.69
N LYS A 243 -25.39 8.51 -30.81
CA LYS A 243 -26.67 7.94 -31.28
C LYS A 243 -26.88 6.59 -30.59
N ASP A 244 -27.99 6.49 -29.87
CA ASP A 244 -28.54 5.22 -29.39
C ASP A 244 -28.86 4.32 -30.60
N LYS A 245 -28.39 3.08 -30.56
CA LYS A 245 -28.88 2.01 -31.43
C LYS A 245 -29.85 1.17 -30.63
N GLU A 246 -31.12 1.31 -31.00
CA GLU A 246 -32.21 0.42 -30.64
C GLU A 246 -31.94 -1.02 -31.07
N GLN A 247 -32.62 -1.89 -30.32
CA GLN A 247 -32.66 -3.34 -30.36
C GLN A 247 -33.10 -3.88 -31.74
N SER A 248 -32.69 -5.10 -32.04
CA SER A 248 -33.46 -5.96 -32.95
C SER A 248 -33.37 -7.40 -32.46
N GLN A 249 -34.56 -8.01 -32.51
CA GLN A 249 -35.03 -9.34 -32.09
C GLN A 249 -34.09 -10.52 -32.35
#